data_AF-A0A956CPG4-F1
#
_entry.id   AF-A0A956CPG4-F1
#
_cell.length_a   1.000
_cell.length_b   1.000
_cell.length_c   1.000
_cell.angle_alpha   90.00
_cell.angle_beta   90.00
_cell.angle_gamma   90.00
#
_symmetry.space_group_name_H-M   'P 1'
#
loop_
_entity.id
_entity.type
_entity.pdbx_description
1 polymer ?
#
loop_
_entity_poly.entity_id
_entity_poly.type
_entity_poly.pdbx_seq_one_letter_code
_entity_poly.pdbx_strand_id
1 'polypeptide(L)'
;MAMELAESCVRFVEKALGLRLDYTQDTLPILDHYLERARREKKTEVYGLIAPAAGAYFGEVVRRHIGDGRWYCPEDEYNAWRLEFSQCFLHFNPIGIVIEALEEEQDGTWNGHFQVLDADRELVRTAVAAYGDKVRAEDFYRLTVRLEILEQIYASLERSARGRAKPAQEFDHAIYDAVVSGRAPKTPLN
;
A
#
# COMPACT_ATOMS: atom_id res chain seq x y z
N MET A 1 -6.42 -15.93 -3.36
CA MET A 1 -6.71 -15.13 -2.16
C MET A 1 -6.80 -13.62 -2.44
N ALA A 2 -5.69 -12.86 -2.60
CA ALA A 2 -5.77 -11.40 -2.80
C ALA A 2 -6.62 -11.00 -4.03
N MET A 3 -6.40 -11.64 -5.19
CA MET A 3 -7.22 -11.39 -6.38
C MET A 3 -8.71 -11.63 -6.17
N GLU A 4 -9.10 -12.66 -5.42
CA GLU A 4 -10.52 -13.00 -5.18
C GLU A 4 -11.20 -11.97 -4.26
N LEU A 5 -10.46 -11.44 -3.28
CA LEU A 5 -10.91 -10.31 -2.46
C LEU A 5 -11.02 -9.03 -3.29
N ALA A 6 -10.05 -8.78 -4.17
CA ALA A 6 -10.09 -7.64 -5.07
C ALA A 6 -11.30 -7.69 -6.01
N GLU A 7 -11.63 -8.86 -6.57
CA GLU A 7 -12.85 -9.06 -7.36
C GLU A 7 -14.13 -8.85 -6.54
N SER A 8 -14.10 -9.19 -5.25
CA SER A 8 -15.21 -8.90 -4.33
C SER A 8 -15.42 -7.41 -4.16
N CYS A 9 -14.34 -6.62 -4.08
CA CYS A 9 -14.42 -5.16 -4.08
C CYS A 9 -15.09 -4.63 -5.34
N VAL A 10 -14.69 -5.11 -6.53
CA VAL A 10 -15.33 -4.72 -7.79
C VAL A 10 -16.84 -4.93 -7.73
N ARG A 11 -17.29 -6.10 -7.25
CA ARG A 11 -18.73 -6.41 -7.09
C ARG A 11 -19.42 -5.50 -6.07
N PHE A 12 -18.76 -5.20 -4.94
CA PHE A 12 -19.34 -4.31 -3.92
C PHE A 12 -19.53 -2.89 -4.44
N VAL A 13 -18.52 -2.35 -5.13
CA VAL A 13 -18.57 -1.01 -5.71
C VAL A 13 -19.59 -0.93 -6.85
N GLU A 14 -19.60 -1.91 -7.76
CA GLU A 14 -20.57 -1.99 -8.86
C GLU A 14 -22.00 -2.07 -8.32
N LYS A 15 -22.25 -2.86 -7.27
CA LYS A 15 -23.57 -2.94 -6.63
C LYS A 15 -23.98 -1.64 -5.92
N ALA A 16 -23.03 -0.94 -5.29
CA ALA A 16 -23.32 0.23 -4.46
C ALA A 16 -23.44 1.54 -5.27
N LEU A 17 -22.63 1.67 -6.33
CA LEU A 17 -22.46 2.91 -7.10
C LEU A 17 -22.87 2.77 -8.58
N GLY A 18 -23.07 1.55 -9.09
CA GLY A 18 -23.35 1.32 -10.51
C GLY A 18 -22.15 1.54 -11.44
N LEU A 19 -20.95 1.66 -10.88
CA LEU A 19 -19.69 1.86 -11.59
C LEU A 19 -18.76 0.67 -11.40
N ARG A 20 -18.08 0.26 -12.47
CA ARG A 20 -17.17 -0.88 -12.45
C ARG A 20 -15.73 -0.40 -12.33
N LEU A 21 -15.02 -0.96 -11.35
CA LEU A 21 -13.58 -0.79 -11.16
C LEU A 21 -12.79 -1.66 -12.16
N ASP A 22 -11.66 -1.16 -12.65
CA ASP A 22 -10.92 -1.76 -13.79
C ASP A 22 -9.44 -2.09 -13.50
N TYR A 23 -9.01 -1.99 -12.25
CA TYR A 23 -7.63 -2.19 -11.79
C TYR A 23 -6.61 -1.18 -12.32
N THR A 24 -7.07 -0.03 -12.83
CA THR A 24 -6.21 1.10 -13.16
C THR A 24 -6.30 2.18 -12.07
N GLN A 25 -5.35 3.12 -12.08
CA GLN A 25 -5.38 4.28 -11.19
C GLN A 25 -6.61 5.17 -11.45
N ASP A 26 -7.13 5.19 -12.69
CA ASP A 26 -8.23 6.06 -13.10
C ASP A 26 -9.54 5.75 -12.37
N THR A 27 -9.70 4.52 -11.84
CA THR A 27 -10.86 4.11 -11.07
C THR A 27 -10.68 4.21 -9.55
N LEU A 28 -9.49 4.59 -9.05
CA LEU A 28 -9.29 4.83 -7.61
C LEU A 28 -10.19 5.92 -7.02
N PRO A 29 -10.48 7.04 -7.70
CA PRO A 29 -11.42 8.04 -7.18
C PRO A 29 -12.83 7.48 -6.93
N ILE A 30 -13.24 6.44 -7.67
CA ILE A 30 -14.53 5.75 -7.46
C ILE A 30 -14.49 4.96 -6.15
N LEU A 31 -13.37 4.27 -5.89
CA LEU A 31 -13.17 3.55 -4.64
C LEU A 31 -13.04 4.50 -3.44
N ASP A 32 -12.35 5.62 -3.60
CA ASP A 32 -12.28 6.68 -2.58
C ASP A 32 -13.68 7.17 -2.19
N HIS A 33 -14.53 7.45 -3.17
CA HIS A 33 -15.92 7.84 -2.94
C HIS A 33 -16.72 6.74 -2.23
N TYR A 34 -16.51 5.47 -2.59
CA TYR A 34 -17.17 4.34 -1.94
C TYR A 34 -16.78 4.22 -0.46
N LEU A 35 -15.50 4.35 -0.13
CA LEU A 35 -14.99 4.30 1.24
C LEU A 35 -15.49 5.49 2.07
N GLU A 36 -15.48 6.70 1.50
CA GLU A 36 -16.05 7.89 2.14
C GLU A 36 -17.53 7.70 2.48
N ARG A 37 -18.31 7.14 1.55
CA ARG A 37 -19.73 6.85 1.79
C ARG A 37 -19.91 5.81 2.90
N ALA A 38 -19.15 4.73 2.89
CA ALA A 38 -19.21 3.70 3.94
C ALA A 38 -18.89 4.29 5.32
N ARG A 39 -17.89 5.19 5.39
CA ARG A 39 -17.53 5.94 6.59
C ARG A 39 -18.64 6.85 7.08
N ARG A 40 -19.22 7.67 6.20
CA ARG A 40 -20.33 8.58 6.55
C ARG A 40 -21.57 7.85 7.04
N GLU A 41 -21.84 6.66 6.51
CA GLU A 41 -22.93 5.79 6.96
C GLU A 41 -22.63 5.07 8.31
N LYS A 42 -21.41 5.23 8.87
CA LYS A 42 -20.96 4.67 10.17
C LYS A 42 -21.19 3.16 10.32
N LYS A 43 -21.07 2.43 9.21
CA LYS A 43 -21.25 0.97 9.16
C LYS A 43 -19.97 0.23 9.58
N THR A 44 -19.46 0.52 10.77
CA THR A 44 -18.22 -0.07 11.30
C THR A 44 -18.30 -1.60 11.35
N GLU A 45 -19.50 -2.16 11.55
CA GLU A 45 -19.78 -3.59 11.49
C GLU A 45 -19.41 -4.25 10.14
N VAL A 46 -19.34 -3.47 9.05
CA VAL A 46 -19.04 -3.96 7.70
C VAL A 46 -17.56 -3.73 7.31
N TYR A 47 -16.79 -3.01 8.13
CA TYR A 47 -15.37 -2.71 7.82
C TYR A 47 -14.53 -3.99 7.71
N GLY A 48 -14.83 -5.00 8.52
CA GLY A 48 -14.18 -6.31 8.42
C GLY A 48 -14.39 -7.03 7.07
N LEU A 49 -15.38 -6.62 6.28
CA LEU A 49 -15.61 -7.12 4.92
C LEU A 49 -15.07 -6.15 3.85
N ILE A 50 -15.30 -4.85 4.03
CA ILE A 50 -14.90 -3.82 3.06
C ILE A 50 -13.38 -3.69 3.02
N ALA A 51 -12.71 -3.61 4.17
CA ALA A 51 -11.29 -3.32 4.24
C ALA A 51 -10.43 -4.40 3.56
N PRO A 52 -10.62 -5.72 3.79
CA PRO A 52 -9.85 -6.73 3.08
C PRO A 52 -10.09 -6.70 1.56
N ALA A 53 -11.33 -6.50 1.13
CA ALA A 53 -11.69 -6.46 -0.28
C ALA A 53 -11.07 -5.23 -0.98
N ALA A 54 -11.30 -4.04 -0.44
CA ALA A 54 -10.79 -2.79 -0.99
C ALA A 54 -9.26 -2.69 -0.88
N GLY A 55 -8.66 -3.18 0.20
CA GLY A 55 -7.22 -3.24 0.37
C GLY A 55 -6.57 -4.17 -0.66
N ALA A 56 -7.15 -5.33 -0.89
CA ALA A 56 -6.69 -6.24 -1.95
C ALA A 56 -6.83 -5.62 -3.35
N TYR A 57 -7.93 -4.90 -3.62
CA TYR A 57 -8.08 -4.16 -4.88
C TYR A 57 -7.01 -3.07 -5.04
N PHE A 58 -6.81 -2.24 -4.01
CA PHE A 58 -5.80 -1.20 -4.03
C PHE A 58 -4.39 -1.77 -4.25
N GLY A 59 -4.05 -2.85 -3.54
CA GLY A 59 -2.78 -3.52 -3.73
C GLY A 59 -2.60 -4.10 -5.14
N GLU A 60 -3.67 -4.58 -5.79
CA GLU A 60 -3.59 -4.99 -7.19
C GLU A 60 -3.42 -3.83 -8.16
N VAL A 61 -4.06 -2.68 -7.92
CA VAL A 61 -3.80 -1.46 -8.69
C VAL A 61 -2.33 -1.07 -8.56
N VAL A 62 -1.79 -1.02 -7.35
CA VAL A 62 -0.38 -0.71 -7.08
C VAL A 62 0.55 -1.67 -7.83
N ARG A 63 0.35 -2.99 -7.64
CA ARG A 63 1.21 -4.03 -8.21
C ARG A 63 1.24 -3.96 -9.74
N ARG A 64 0.11 -3.66 -10.37
CA ARG A 64 0.00 -3.52 -11.84
C ARG A 64 0.56 -2.20 -12.33
N HIS A 65 0.35 -1.12 -11.58
CA HIS A 65 0.75 0.22 -11.97
C HIS A 65 2.26 0.43 -11.85
N ILE A 66 2.84 0.08 -10.71
CA ILE A 66 4.29 0.19 -10.47
C ILE A 66 5.07 -0.87 -11.28
N GLY A 67 4.46 -2.05 -11.49
CA GLY A 67 5.10 -3.15 -12.23
C GLY A 67 6.16 -3.92 -11.43
N ASP A 68 6.43 -3.48 -10.19
CA ASP A 68 7.20 -4.20 -9.18
C ASP A 68 6.31 -4.33 -7.92
N GLY A 69 6.29 -5.51 -7.32
CA GLY A 69 5.39 -5.79 -6.20
C GLY A 69 4.96 -7.26 -6.16
N ARG A 70 5.13 -7.87 -4.99
CA ARG A 70 4.73 -9.24 -4.71
C ARG A 70 3.88 -9.27 -3.46
N TRP A 71 2.78 -9.99 -3.54
CA TRP A 71 1.98 -10.28 -2.36
C TRP A 71 2.68 -11.27 -1.44
N TYR A 72 2.78 -10.91 -0.16
CA TYR A 72 2.87 -11.86 0.94
C TYR A 72 1.52 -11.88 1.65
N CYS A 73 0.82 -13.01 1.55
CA CYS A 73 -0.53 -13.20 2.08
C CYS A 73 -0.58 -14.50 2.89
N PRO A 74 -0.08 -14.51 4.14
CA PRO A 74 -0.28 -15.65 5.03
C PRO A 74 -1.79 -15.86 5.24
N GLU A 75 -2.22 -17.11 5.30
CA GLU A 75 -3.62 -17.46 5.51
C GLU A 75 -4.13 -16.89 6.85
N ASP A 76 -5.37 -16.40 6.84
CA ASP A 76 -6.13 -15.94 8.01
C ASP A 76 -5.53 -14.79 8.86
N GLU A 77 -4.44 -14.15 8.41
CA GLU A 77 -3.77 -13.06 9.15
C GLU A 77 -3.66 -11.76 8.33
N TYR A 78 -4.79 -11.07 8.10
CA TYR A 78 -4.84 -9.86 7.25
C TYR A 78 -3.91 -8.71 7.70
N ASN A 79 -3.60 -8.59 8.98
CA ASN A 79 -2.65 -7.61 9.51
C ASN A 79 -1.19 -7.90 9.09
N ALA A 80 -0.86 -9.16 8.77
CA ALA A 80 0.45 -9.56 8.27
C ALA A 80 0.57 -9.51 6.74
N TRP A 81 -0.53 -9.28 6.02
CA TRP A 81 -0.52 -9.12 4.57
C TRP A 81 0.28 -7.89 4.17
N ARG A 82 1.04 -8.00 3.09
CA ARG A 82 1.81 -6.88 2.55
C ARG A 82 2.11 -7.04 1.07
N LEU A 83 2.37 -5.91 0.44
CA LEU A 83 3.12 -5.85 -0.81
C LEU A 83 4.60 -5.66 -0.49
N GLU A 84 5.44 -6.50 -1.08
CA GLU A 84 6.90 -6.47 -1.01
C GLU A 84 7.46 -6.10 -2.39
N PHE A 85 8.39 -5.14 -2.47
CA PHE A 85 9.00 -4.70 -3.73
C PHE A 85 10.39 -5.33 -3.90
N SER A 86 10.72 -5.74 -5.13
CA SER A 86 11.96 -6.48 -5.39
C SER A 86 13.14 -5.55 -5.69
N GLN A 87 12.90 -4.39 -6.30
CA GLN A 87 13.93 -3.46 -6.75
C GLN A 87 14.41 -2.51 -5.64
N CYS A 88 13.62 -2.37 -4.58
CA CYS A 88 13.95 -1.61 -3.39
C CYS A 88 13.26 -2.22 -2.17
N PHE A 89 13.86 -2.08 -1.00
CA PHE A 89 13.19 -2.49 0.24
C PHE A 89 12.09 -1.49 0.58
N LEU A 90 10.88 -1.83 0.21
CA LEU A 90 9.66 -1.08 0.43
C LEU A 90 8.55 -2.09 0.69
N HIS A 91 7.78 -1.91 1.76
CA HIS A 91 6.57 -2.67 1.97
C HIS A 91 5.52 -1.89 2.75
N PHE A 92 4.29 -2.33 2.64
CA PHE A 92 3.17 -1.81 3.43
C PHE A 92 2.02 -2.82 3.36
N ASN A 93 1.04 -2.67 4.26
CA ASN A 93 -0.21 -3.43 4.22
C ASN A 93 -1.30 -2.61 3.50
N PRO A 94 -1.74 -3.01 2.29
CA PRO A 94 -2.82 -2.32 1.57
C PRO A 94 -4.17 -2.33 2.32
N ILE A 95 -4.43 -3.36 3.13
CA ILE A 95 -5.64 -3.44 3.98
C ILE A 95 -5.54 -2.38 5.08
N GLY A 96 -4.36 -2.21 5.68
CA GLY A 96 -4.12 -1.17 6.68
C GLY A 96 -4.38 0.24 6.16
N ILE A 97 -3.94 0.56 4.93
CA ILE A 97 -4.24 1.85 4.29
C ILE A 97 -5.75 2.09 4.17
N VAL A 98 -6.52 1.06 3.82
CA VAL A 98 -7.99 1.18 3.71
C VAL A 98 -8.65 1.34 5.08
N ILE A 99 -8.14 0.67 6.12
CA ILE A 99 -8.62 0.86 7.49
C ILE A 99 -8.37 2.29 7.94
N GLU A 100 -7.15 2.82 7.75
CA GLU A 100 -6.84 4.23 8.02
C GLU A 100 -7.81 5.16 7.27
N ALA A 101 -8.19 4.83 6.02
CA ALA A 101 -9.14 5.64 5.25
C ALA A 101 -10.60 5.56 5.74
N LEU A 102 -11.02 4.40 6.23
CA LEU A 102 -12.36 4.16 6.78
C LEU A 102 -12.53 4.77 8.18
N GLU A 103 -11.45 4.81 8.95
CA GLU A 103 -11.45 5.32 10.33
C GLU A 103 -11.01 6.78 10.41
N GLU A 104 -10.31 7.29 9.39
CA GLU A 104 -9.60 8.58 9.42
C GLU A 104 -8.63 8.70 10.60
N GLU A 105 -8.03 7.58 10.99
CA GLU A 105 -7.09 7.47 12.11
C GLU A 105 -5.83 6.67 11.69
N GLN A 106 -4.71 6.97 12.34
CA GLN A 106 -3.46 6.23 12.21
C GLN A 106 -3.08 5.65 13.57
N ASP A 107 -3.47 4.41 13.83
CA ASP A 107 -3.16 3.72 15.09
C ASP A 107 -1.85 2.90 15.01
N GLY A 108 -1.32 2.71 13.80
CA GLY A 108 -0.10 1.94 13.53
C GLY A 108 -0.27 0.42 13.63
N THR A 109 -1.45 -0.09 13.98
CA THR A 109 -1.70 -1.52 14.23
C THR A 109 -1.60 -2.36 12.96
N TRP A 110 -2.03 -1.78 11.83
CA TRP A 110 -2.17 -2.50 10.57
C TRP A 110 -0.97 -2.37 9.62
N ASN A 111 0.08 -1.64 9.99
CA ASN A 111 1.24 -1.39 9.12
C ASN A 111 0.86 -0.77 7.76
N GLY A 112 -0.12 0.15 7.74
CA GLY A 112 -0.53 0.88 6.52
C GLY A 112 0.49 1.91 6.03
N HIS A 113 1.42 2.33 6.89
CA HIS A 113 2.53 3.21 6.50
C HIS A 113 3.54 2.52 5.59
N PHE A 114 4.14 3.28 4.67
CA PHE A 114 5.25 2.82 3.85
C PHE A 114 6.50 2.58 4.71
N GLN A 115 6.93 1.32 4.76
CA GLN A 115 8.11 0.87 5.48
C GLN A 115 9.29 0.77 4.53
N VAL A 116 10.42 1.33 4.92
CA VAL A 116 11.68 1.33 4.17
C VAL A 116 12.84 1.05 5.12
N LEU A 117 14.02 0.78 4.58
CA LEU A 117 15.24 0.68 5.40
C LEU A 117 15.55 2.01 6.09
N ASP A 118 16.16 1.94 7.28
CA ASP A 118 16.55 3.13 8.04
C ASP A 118 17.50 4.05 7.25
N ALA A 119 18.39 3.45 6.46
CA ALA A 119 19.33 4.17 5.59
C ALA A 119 18.63 5.01 4.50
N ASP A 120 17.40 4.64 4.10
CA ASP A 120 16.66 5.30 3.02
C ASP A 120 15.58 6.28 3.56
N ARG A 121 15.38 6.38 4.88
CA ARG A 121 14.35 7.27 5.48
C ARG A 121 14.52 8.75 5.10
N GLU A 122 15.75 9.26 5.07
CA GLU A 122 16.02 10.66 4.70
C GLU A 122 15.74 10.92 3.23
N LEU A 123 16.05 9.95 2.36
CA LEU A 123 15.74 10.01 0.94
C LEU A 123 14.22 10.07 0.73
N VAL A 124 13.47 9.21 1.41
CA VAL A 124 12.00 9.18 1.35
C VAL A 124 11.40 10.48 1.87
N ARG A 125 11.89 11.01 3.00
CA ARG A 125 11.41 12.29 3.55
C ARG A 125 11.60 13.42 2.55
N THR A 126 12.77 13.47 1.90
CA THR A 126 13.07 14.47 0.86
C THR A 126 12.17 14.31 -0.35
N ALA A 127 11.91 13.06 -0.78
CA ALA A 127 11.05 12.77 -1.92
C ALA A 127 9.60 13.22 -1.69
N VAL A 128 9.06 12.98 -0.49
CA VAL A 128 7.68 13.34 -0.15
C VAL A 128 7.51 14.84 0.12
N ALA A 129 8.57 15.55 0.54
CA ALA A 129 8.53 17.00 0.75
C ALA A 129 8.13 17.78 -0.52
N ALA A 130 8.27 17.20 -1.71
CA ALA A 130 7.82 17.77 -2.98
C ALA A 130 6.29 18.00 -3.04
N TYR A 131 5.49 17.23 -2.28
CA TYR A 131 4.04 17.40 -2.16
C TYR A 131 3.63 18.48 -1.16
N GLY A 132 4.61 19.12 -0.50
CA GLY A 132 4.41 20.19 0.47
C GLY A 132 4.17 19.71 1.90
N ASP A 133 4.41 20.62 2.86
CA ASP A 133 4.36 20.31 4.30
C ASP A 133 2.93 20.15 4.85
N LYS A 134 1.90 20.40 4.03
CA LYS A 134 0.49 20.44 4.45
C LYS A 134 -0.39 19.74 3.42
N VAL A 135 -0.57 18.43 3.59
CA VAL A 135 -1.68 17.70 2.97
C VAL A 135 -2.93 17.93 3.81
N ARG A 136 -4.07 18.20 3.17
CA ARG A 136 -5.33 18.29 3.92
C ARG A 136 -5.65 16.92 4.51
N ALA A 137 -6.18 16.87 5.72
CA ALA A 137 -6.53 15.60 6.36
C ALA A 137 -7.44 14.73 5.47
N GLU A 138 -8.35 15.36 4.73
CA GLU A 138 -9.26 14.70 3.77
C GLU A 138 -8.55 14.07 2.56
N ASP A 139 -7.42 14.62 2.12
CA ASP A 139 -6.65 14.12 0.99
C ASP A 139 -5.67 13.03 1.44
N PHE A 140 -5.20 13.11 2.67
CA PHE A 140 -4.24 12.16 3.27
C PHE A 140 -4.76 10.71 3.29
N TYR A 141 -6.07 10.53 3.42
CA TYR A 141 -6.73 9.23 3.48
C TYR A 141 -7.25 8.71 2.13
N ARG A 142 -7.04 9.46 1.04
CA ARG A 142 -7.44 9.00 -0.30
C ARG A 142 -6.42 8.01 -0.85
N LEU A 143 -6.90 6.88 -1.35
CA LEU A 143 -6.11 5.87 -2.02
C LEU A 143 -5.41 6.43 -3.26
N THR A 144 -6.07 7.34 -3.97
CA THR A 144 -5.47 8.06 -5.12
C THR A 144 -4.20 8.79 -4.69
N VAL A 145 -4.26 9.58 -3.60
CA VAL A 145 -3.11 10.32 -3.08
C VAL A 145 -2.04 9.39 -2.51
N ARG A 146 -2.45 8.29 -1.86
CA ARG A 146 -1.51 7.27 -1.37
C ARG A 146 -0.73 6.62 -2.52
N LEU A 147 -1.36 6.39 -3.68
CA LEU A 147 -0.66 5.88 -4.86
C LEU A 147 0.36 6.89 -5.40
N GLU A 148 -0.01 8.17 -5.54
CA GLU A 148 0.92 9.23 -6.01
C GLU A 148 2.16 9.38 -5.11
N ILE A 149 1.96 9.29 -3.79
CA ILE A 149 3.07 9.31 -2.82
C ILE A 149 3.93 8.06 -2.99
N LEU A 150 3.31 6.88 -3.13
CA LEU A 150 4.02 5.62 -3.33
C LEU A 150 4.88 5.64 -4.60
N GLU A 151 4.35 6.16 -5.72
CA GLU A 151 5.08 6.32 -6.98
C GLU A 151 6.36 7.14 -6.79
N GLN A 152 6.25 8.28 -6.09
CA GLN A 152 7.37 9.17 -5.82
C GLN A 152 8.43 8.52 -4.90
N ILE A 153 7.97 7.77 -3.89
CA ILE A 153 8.84 7.01 -2.99
C ILE A 153 9.59 5.93 -3.78
N TYR A 154 8.86 5.10 -4.52
CA TYR A 154 9.42 4.01 -5.31
C TYR A 154 10.43 4.54 -6.34
N ALA A 155 10.08 5.57 -7.11
CA ALA A 155 10.97 6.16 -8.11
C ALA A 155 12.26 6.72 -7.49
N SER A 156 12.19 7.27 -6.28
CA SER A 156 13.35 7.80 -5.56
C SER A 156 14.26 6.68 -5.05
N LEU A 157 13.68 5.64 -4.47
CA LEU A 157 14.41 4.46 -4.00
C LEU A 157 15.08 3.70 -5.16
N GLU A 158 14.34 3.47 -6.24
CA GLU A 158 14.86 2.80 -7.44
C GLU A 158 16.03 3.57 -8.06
N ARG A 159 15.90 4.91 -8.17
CA ARG A 159 16.97 5.77 -8.68
C ARG A 159 18.22 5.71 -7.78
N SER A 160 18.02 5.71 -6.46
CA SER A 160 19.11 5.56 -5.50
C SER A 160 19.81 4.21 -5.65
N ALA A 161 19.05 3.12 -5.73
CA ALA A 161 19.57 1.77 -5.90
C ALA A 161 20.40 1.62 -7.19
N ARG A 162 19.92 2.16 -8.31
CA ARG A 162 20.65 2.16 -9.60
C ARG A 162 21.90 3.04 -9.60
N GLY A 163 21.94 4.08 -8.77
CA GLY A 163 23.08 4.98 -8.63
C GLY A 163 24.23 4.45 -7.78
N ARG A 164 24.01 3.34 -7.04
CA ARG A 164 25.06 2.72 -6.22
C ARG A 164 26.05 1.96 -7.11
N ALA A 165 27.34 2.00 -6.75
CA ALA A 165 28.42 1.36 -7.52
C ALA A 165 28.37 -0.19 -7.48
N LYS A 166 27.58 -0.78 -6.58
CA LYS A 166 27.32 -2.22 -6.51
C LYS A 166 26.11 -2.58 -7.38
N PRO A 167 26.05 -3.79 -7.93
CA PRO A 167 24.83 -4.27 -8.60
C PRO A 167 23.63 -4.14 -7.66
N ALA A 168 22.49 -3.72 -8.22
CA ALA A 168 21.23 -3.62 -7.50
C ALA A 168 20.94 -4.97 -6.82
N GLN A 169 20.77 -4.93 -5.50
CA GLN A 169 20.36 -6.09 -4.73
C GLN A 169 18.85 -6.27 -4.92
N GLU A 170 18.45 -7.46 -5.33
CA GLU A 170 17.04 -7.85 -5.33
C GLU A 170 16.63 -8.21 -3.90
N PHE A 171 15.45 -7.71 -3.49
CA PHE A 171 14.86 -7.98 -2.19
C PHE A 171 13.83 -9.10 -2.30
N ASP A 172 14.26 -10.31 -1.97
CA ASP A 172 13.36 -11.46 -1.89
C ASP A 172 12.59 -11.51 -0.56
N HIS A 173 11.60 -12.41 -0.50
CA HIS A 173 10.78 -12.60 0.69
C HIS A 173 11.62 -12.97 1.94
N ALA A 174 12.73 -13.70 1.78
CA ALA A 174 13.55 -14.10 2.93
C ALA A 174 14.24 -12.89 3.58
N ILE A 175 14.61 -11.88 2.79
CA ILE A 175 15.11 -10.61 3.31
C ILE A 175 13.99 -9.86 4.05
N TYR A 176 12.79 -9.76 3.47
CA TYR A 176 11.65 -9.13 4.15
C TYR A 176 11.29 -9.81 5.46
N ASP A 177 11.14 -11.13 5.46
CA ASP A 177 10.83 -11.91 6.66
C ASP A 177 11.87 -11.70 7.77
N ALA A 178 13.16 -11.68 7.42
CA ALA A 178 14.22 -11.39 8.38
C ALA A 178 14.09 -9.97 8.96
N VAL A 179 14.05 -8.95 8.10
CA VAL A 179 14.04 -7.54 8.53
C VAL A 179 12.77 -7.19 9.32
N VAL A 180 11.59 -7.60 8.84
CA VAL A 180 10.30 -7.36 9.51
C VAL A 180 10.25 -8.05 10.88
N SER A 181 10.87 -9.22 11.01
CA SER A 181 10.98 -9.93 12.29
C SER A 181 12.11 -9.42 13.20
N GLY A 182 12.82 -8.34 12.83
CA GLY A 182 13.96 -7.82 13.59
C GLY A 182 15.21 -8.73 13.58
N ARG A 183 15.28 -9.66 12.62
CA ARG A 183 16.44 -10.54 12.41
C ARG A 183 17.40 -9.94 11.38
N ALA A 184 18.68 -10.24 11.51
CA ALA A 184 19.65 -9.92 10.47
C ALA A 184 19.40 -10.82 9.23
N PRO A 185 19.26 -10.25 8.01
CA PRO A 185 19.13 -11.05 6.80
C PRO A 185 20.43 -11.80 6.52
N LYS A 186 20.31 -13.00 5.93
CA LYS A 186 21.49 -13.81 5.54
C LYS A 186 22.30 -13.12 4.43
N THR A 187 21.61 -12.43 3.54
CA THR A 187 22.23 -11.57 2.53
C THR A 187 22.42 -10.18 3.13
N PRO A 188 23.65 -9.64 3.19
CA PRO A 188 23.89 -8.29 3.69
C PRO A 188 23.07 -7.25 2.92
N LEU A 189 22.51 -6.28 3.61
CA LEU A 189 21.84 -5.13 2.99
C LEU A 189 22.91 -4.15 2.50
N ASN A 190 22.75 -3.68 1.26
CA ASN A 190 23.64 -2.70 0.64
C ASN A 190 23.40 -1.26 1.11
#